data_AF-A0A2G1QM74-F1
#
_entry.id   AF-A0A2G1QM74-F1
#
_cell.length_a   1.000
_cell.length_b   1.000
_cell.length_c   1.000
_cell.angle_alpha   90.00
_cell.angle_beta   90.00
_cell.angle_gamma   90.00
#
_symmetry.space_group_name_H-M   'P 1'
#
loop_
_entity.id
_entity.type
_entity.pdbx_description
1 polymer ?
#
loop_
_entity_poly.entity_id
_entity_poly.type
_entity_poly.pdbx_seq_one_letter_code
_entity_poly.pdbx_strand_id
1 'polypeptide(L)'
;MKPFLLSRLVPVAAAAVLFMAPVSAGAQDITDAHLQAARDAINALHVTDQFDAVLPGTAQQLQGQLVQKNPDMADTINKVVEEKVIEMVSRRADLEKEIAQVYARSFSEQNLKDIAAFYRTEAGKKLLSEGPIATREMMKAAEIWQQGVARDLAQNVGEELAKDAAAQEKPAEGDQKAQ
;
A
#
# COMPACT_ATOMS: atom_id res chain seq x y z
N MET A 1 -63.97 -3.71 33.50
CA MET A 1 -63.63 -4.58 34.66
C MET A 1 -62.20 -5.09 34.45
N LYS A 2 -61.39 -5.06 35.51
CA LYS A 2 -59.94 -5.35 35.53
C LYS A 2 -59.61 -6.84 35.26
N PRO A 3 -58.33 -7.14 34.93
CA PRO A 3 -57.87 -8.30 34.15
C PRO A 3 -57.43 -9.50 35.01
N PHE A 4 -57.23 -10.65 34.36
CA PHE A 4 -56.42 -11.74 34.88
C PHE A 4 -55.20 -12.00 33.97
N LEU A 5 -54.12 -12.35 34.64
CA LEU A 5 -52.71 -12.28 34.25
C LEU A 5 -52.11 -13.69 34.17
N LEU A 6 -51.04 -13.80 33.36
CA LEU A 6 -49.91 -14.77 33.44
C LEU A 6 -50.21 -16.21 32.98
N SER A 7 -49.36 -16.93 32.25
CA SER A 7 -47.89 -16.94 32.25
C SER A 7 -47.31 -17.37 30.89
N ARG A 8 -46.21 -16.75 30.51
CA ARG A 8 -45.34 -17.16 29.39
C ARG A 8 -44.33 -18.20 29.87
N LEU A 9 -44.11 -19.26 29.09
CA LEU A 9 -42.90 -20.09 29.15
C LEU A 9 -42.20 -19.96 27.79
N VAL A 10 -41.10 -19.23 27.78
CA VAL A 10 -40.14 -19.16 26.66
C VAL A 10 -38.96 -20.06 27.05
N PRO A 11 -38.55 -21.03 26.22
CA PRO A 11 -37.37 -21.81 26.51
C PRO A 11 -36.12 -20.92 26.36
N VAL A 12 -35.35 -20.80 27.43
CA VAL A 12 -34.05 -20.13 27.43
C VAL A 12 -33.08 -21.02 26.66
N ALA A 13 -32.82 -20.68 25.40
CA ALA A 13 -31.69 -21.19 24.65
C ALA A 13 -30.41 -20.55 25.22
N ALA A 14 -29.52 -21.36 25.79
CA ALA A 14 -28.23 -20.93 26.28
C ALA A 14 -27.36 -20.47 25.09
N ALA A 15 -27.33 -19.17 24.84
CA ALA A 15 -26.35 -18.56 23.95
C ALA A 15 -24.99 -18.56 24.67
N ALA A 16 -24.08 -19.41 24.20
CA ALA A 16 -22.68 -19.41 24.62
C ALA A 16 -22.06 -18.07 24.23
N VAL A 17 -21.84 -17.20 25.21
CA VAL A 17 -21.05 -15.98 25.05
C VAL A 17 -19.58 -16.41 24.92
N LEU A 18 -19.07 -16.44 23.70
CA LEU A 18 -17.63 -16.50 23.44
C LEU A 18 -17.02 -15.20 23.99
N PHE A 19 -16.44 -15.29 25.18
CA PHE A 19 -15.53 -14.25 25.68
C PHE A 19 -14.31 -14.18 24.77
N MET A 20 -14.32 -13.26 23.81
CA MET A 20 -13.06 -12.75 23.23
C MET A 20 -12.38 -11.94 24.33
N ALA A 21 -11.40 -12.55 25.00
CA ALA A 21 -10.50 -11.79 25.85
C ALA A 21 -9.78 -10.74 25.00
N PRO A 22 -9.65 -9.49 25.47
CA PRO A 22 -8.77 -8.54 24.82
C PRO A 22 -7.37 -9.13 24.87
N VAL A 23 -6.76 -9.39 23.72
CA VAL A 23 -5.32 -9.66 23.65
C VAL A 23 -4.67 -8.36 24.08
N SER A 24 -4.33 -8.26 25.36
CA SER A 24 -3.43 -7.22 25.83
C SER A 24 -2.15 -7.40 25.03
N ALA A 25 -1.92 -6.49 24.08
CA ALA A 25 -0.62 -6.23 23.50
C ALA A 25 0.27 -5.63 24.60
N GLY A 26 0.56 -6.46 25.61
CA GLY A 26 1.63 -6.20 26.55
C GLY A 26 2.92 -6.22 25.76
N ALA A 27 3.82 -5.30 26.09
CA ALA A 27 5.20 -5.35 25.67
C ALA A 27 5.81 -6.70 26.11
N GLN A 28 5.58 -7.76 25.32
CA GLN A 28 6.45 -8.92 25.32
C GLN A 28 7.76 -8.39 24.78
N ASP A 29 8.82 -8.56 25.57
CA ASP A 29 10.17 -8.30 25.09
C ASP A 29 10.34 -9.03 23.76
N ILE A 30 10.73 -8.27 22.73
CA ILE A 30 10.89 -8.81 21.39
C ILE A 30 12.00 -9.85 21.47
N THR A 31 11.65 -11.11 21.25
CA THR A 31 12.59 -12.22 21.33
C THR A 31 13.53 -12.21 20.12
N ASP A 32 14.67 -12.91 20.24
CA ASP A 32 15.58 -13.10 19.11
C ASP A 32 14.91 -13.80 17.93
N ALA A 33 13.99 -14.74 18.19
CA ALA A 33 13.20 -15.43 17.18
C ALA A 33 12.27 -14.46 16.43
N HIS A 34 11.64 -13.53 17.15
CA HIS A 34 10.78 -12.51 16.58
C HIS A 34 11.58 -11.51 15.74
N LEU A 35 12.74 -11.06 16.22
CA LEU A 35 13.67 -10.24 15.44
C LEU A 35 14.18 -10.97 14.19
N GLN A 36 14.43 -12.28 14.28
CA GLN A 36 14.84 -13.06 13.12
C GLN A 36 13.71 -13.18 12.09
N ALA A 37 12.48 -13.43 12.52
CA ALA A 37 11.32 -13.41 11.63
C ALA A 37 11.14 -12.05 10.94
N ALA A 38 11.40 -10.95 11.66
CA ALA A 38 11.37 -9.60 11.09
C ALA A 38 12.43 -9.41 10.00
N ARG A 39 13.69 -9.82 10.26
CA ARG A 39 14.78 -9.78 9.26
C ARG A 39 14.44 -10.61 8.03
N ASP A 40 13.91 -11.81 8.23
CA ASP A 40 13.49 -12.69 7.14
C ASP A 40 12.40 -12.07 6.26
N ALA A 41 11.41 -11.40 6.87
CA ALA A 41 10.35 -10.70 6.15
C ALA A 41 10.88 -9.47 5.39
N ILE A 42 11.73 -8.65 6.03
CA ILE A 42 12.39 -7.48 5.41
C ILE A 42 13.16 -7.91 4.16
N ASN A 43 13.93 -8.99 4.26
CA ASN A 43 14.71 -9.53 3.14
C ASN A 43 13.82 -10.07 2.03
N ALA A 44 12.75 -10.80 2.36
CA ALA A 44 11.81 -11.31 1.36
C ALA A 44 11.02 -10.20 0.63
N LEU A 45 10.80 -9.07 1.30
CA LEU A 45 10.08 -7.91 0.78
C LEU A 45 10.99 -6.88 0.11
N HIS A 46 12.32 -7.02 0.18
CA HIS A 46 13.29 -6.06 -0.37
C HIS A 46 13.14 -4.64 0.18
N VAL A 47 12.73 -4.50 1.45
CA VAL A 47 12.36 -3.21 2.08
C VAL A 47 13.56 -2.26 2.18
N THR A 48 14.76 -2.82 2.28
CA THR A 48 15.99 -2.06 2.55
C THR A 48 16.91 -1.92 1.34
N ASP A 49 16.60 -2.55 0.21
CA ASP A 49 17.48 -2.66 -0.96
C ASP A 49 17.87 -1.29 -1.53
N GLN A 50 16.97 -0.30 -1.43
CA GLN A 50 17.24 1.08 -1.83
C GLN A 50 18.38 1.72 -1.03
N PHE A 51 18.71 1.22 0.17
CA PHE A 51 19.77 1.75 1.03
C PHE A 51 21.15 1.18 0.69
N ASP A 52 21.24 0.11 -0.10
CA ASP A 52 22.50 -0.48 -0.59
C ASP A 52 23.40 0.55 -1.28
N ALA A 53 22.79 1.51 -1.98
CA ALA A 53 23.48 2.53 -2.75
C ALA A 53 23.95 3.74 -1.92
N VAL A 54 23.52 3.87 -0.66
CA VAL A 54 23.76 5.09 0.13
C VAL A 54 25.24 5.32 0.40
N LEU A 55 25.93 4.31 0.95
CA LEU A 55 27.36 4.42 1.25
C LEU A 55 28.22 4.60 -0.01
N PRO A 56 28.12 3.77 -1.07
CA PRO A 56 28.91 3.97 -2.28
C PRO A 56 28.60 5.29 -2.98
N GLY A 57 27.33 5.70 -3.05
CA GLY A 57 26.95 6.98 -3.63
C GLY A 57 27.51 8.18 -2.86
N THR A 58 27.47 8.14 -1.53
CA THR A 58 28.07 9.17 -0.67
C THR A 58 29.58 9.24 -0.87
N ALA A 59 30.25 8.08 -0.96
CA ALA A 59 31.69 8.00 -1.17
C ALA A 59 32.09 8.57 -2.53
N GLN A 60 31.40 8.20 -3.61
CA GLN A 60 31.65 8.73 -4.96
C GLN A 60 31.45 10.25 -5.02
N GLN A 61 30.39 10.76 -4.39
CA GLN A 61 30.14 12.18 -4.33
C GLN A 61 31.27 12.92 -3.59
N LEU A 62 31.72 12.40 -2.45
CA LEU A 62 32.83 12.98 -1.68
C LEU A 62 34.14 12.95 -2.48
N GLN A 63 34.44 11.82 -3.10
CA GLN A 63 35.62 11.63 -3.94
C GLN A 63 35.67 12.66 -5.08
N GLY A 64 34.58 12.81 -5.84
CA GLY A 64 34.50 13.80 -6.92
C GLY A 64 34.74 15.23 -6.45
N GLN A 65 34.18 15.60 -5.29
CA GLN A 65 34.40 16.93 -4.69
C GLN A 65 35.85 17.15 -4.26
N LEU A 66 36.49 16.14 -3.65
CA LEU A 66 37.86 16.26 -3.17
C LEU A 66 38.87 16.29 -4.32
N VAL A 67 38.67 15.47 -5.36
CA VAL A 67 39.52 15.43 -6.56
C VAL A 67 39.42 16.73 -7.34
N GLN A 68 38.22 17.29 -7.48
CA GLN A 68 38.04 18.59 -8.15
C GLN A 68 38.82 19.70 -7.43
N LYS A 69 38.84 19.68 -6.09
CA LYS A 69 39.56 20.68 -5.28
C LYS A 69 41.06 20.46 -5.24
N ASN A 70 41.51 19.20 -5.30
CA ASN A 70 42.92 18.82 -5.18
C ASN A 70 43.29 17.78 -6.26
N PRO A 71 43.42 18.19 -7.54
CA PRO A 71 43.63 17.25 -8.64
C PRO A 71 44.94 16.45 -8.55
N ASP A 72 45.97 17.04 -7.94
CA ASP A 72 47.28 16.43 -7.66
C ASP A 72 47.21 15.31 -6.61
N MET A 73 46.17 15.30 -5.77
CA MET A 73 45.97 14.29 -4.73
C MET A 73 45.03 13.16 -5.15
N ALA A 74 44.64 13.07 -6.43
CA ALA A 74 43.55 12.18 -6.87
C ALA A 74 43.72 10.72 -6.43
N ASP A 75 44.89 10.12 -6.66
CA ASP A 75 45.16 8.72 -6.28
C ASP A 75 45.10 8.51 -4.76
N THR A 76 45.64 9.45 -3.98
CA THR A 76 45.60 9.42 -2.52
C THR A 76 44.16 9.53 -2.00
N ILE A 77 43.37 10.45 -2.57
CA ILE A 77 41.95 10.62 -2.22
C ILE A 77 41.19 9.33 -2.51
N ASN A 78 41.38 8.73 -3.69
CA ASN A 78 40.72 7.50 -4.10
C ASN A 78 40.98 6.38 -3.08
N LYS A 79 42.26 6.15 -2.76
CA LYS A 79 42.67 5.13 -1.79
C LYS A 79 42.07 5.37 -0.40
N VAL A 80 42.18 6.59 0.13
CA VAL A 80 41.69 6.90 1.48
C VAL A 80 40.17 6.77 1.57
N VAL A 81 39.43 7.22 0.55
CA VAL A 81 37.98 7.07 0.53
C VAL A 81 37.58 5.60 0.50
N GLU A 82 38.24 4.77 -0.32
CA GLU A 82 37.98 3.32 -0.37
C GLU A 82 38.23 2.64 1.00
N GLU A 83 39.36 2.93 1.64
CA GLU A 83 39.68 2.42 2.99
C GLU A 83 38.60 2.82 4.00
N LYS A 84 38.13 4.07 3.98
CA LYS A 84 37.07 4.55 4.88
C LYS A 84 35.69 3.97 4.58
N VAL A 85 35.39 3.67 3.31
CA VAL A 85 34.15 2.96 2.96
C VAL A 85 34.15 1.57 3.58
N ILE A 86 35.25 0.83 3.51
CA ILE A 86 35.37 -0.52 4.11
C ILE A 86 35.12 -0.46 5.62
N GLU A 87 35.69 0.52 6.32
CA GLU A 87 35.46 0.74 7.76
C GLU A 87 33.98 1.03 8.09
N MET A 88 33.20 1.56 7.14
CA MET A 88 31.80 1.95 7.34
C MET A 88 30.79 0.89 6.91
N VAL A 89 31.21 -0.26 6.36
CA VAL A 89 30.29 -1.31 5.85
C VAL A 89 29.30 -1.78 6.94
N SER A 90 29.71 -1.83 8.21
CA SER A 90 28.84 -2.25 9.32
C SER A 90 27.63 -1.35 9.53
N ARG A 91 27.66 -0.10 9.06
CA ARG A 91 26.54 0.86 9.14
C ARG A 91 25.27 0.35 8.48
N ARG A 92 25.40 -0.55 7.50
CA ARG A 92 24.26 -1.22 6.88
C ARG A 92 23.56 -2.16 7.87
N ALA A 93 24.33 -2.97 8.58
CA ALA A 93 23.79 -3.90 9.58
C ALA A 93 23.10 -3.15 10.74
N ASP A 94 23.62 -1.97 11.12
CA ASP A 94 22.97 -1.11 12.12
C ASP A 94 21.57 -0.67 11.67
N LEU A 95 21.42 -0.25 10.40
CA LEU A 95 20.12 0.12 9.84
C LEU A 95 19.15 -1.07 9.81
N GLU A 96 19.62 -2.23 9.37
CA GLU A 96 18.79 -3.45 9.34
C GLU A 96 18.30 -3.86 10.72
N LYS A 97 19.15 -3.70 11.75
CA LYS A 97 18.77 -3.95 13.15
C LYS A 97 17.64 -3.03 13.60
N GLU A 98 17.73 -1.74 13.29
CA GLU A 98 16.67 -0.77 13.63
C GLU A 98 15.36 -1.07 12.91
N ILE A 99 15.42 -1.38 11.60
CA ILE A 99 14.23 -1.70 10.80
C ILE A 99 13.60 -3.03 11.26
N ALA A 100 14.41 -4.03 11.63
CA ALA A 100 13.91 -5.28 12.21
C ALA A 100 13.13 -5.05 13.51
N GLN A 101 13.57 -4.11 14.37
CA GLN A 101 12.80 -3.75 15.56
C GLN A 101 11.46 -3.10 15.21
N VAL A 102 11.42 -2.23 14.18
CA VAL A 102 10.17 -1.62 13.72
C VAL A 102 9.19 -2.71 13.25
N TYR A 103 9.65 -3.63 12.39
CA TYR A 103 8.82 -4.73 11.89
C TYR A 103 8.33 -5.66 13.00
N ALA A 104 9.20 -6.02 13.94
CA ALA A 104 8.84 -6.86 15.08
C ALA A 104 7.83 -6.20 16.03
N ARG A 105 7.83 -4.86 16.16
CA ARG A 105 6.79 -4.14 16.91
C ARG A 105 5.46 -4.05 16.16
N SER A 106 5.49 -4.03 14.83
CA SER A 106 4.29 -3.87 14.00
C SER A 106 3.54 -5.17 13.72
N PHE A 107 4.24 -6.30 13.70
CA PHE A 107 3.67 -7.59 13.30
C PHE A 107 4.01 -8.66 14.33
N SER A 108 3.10 -9.62 14.53
CA SER A 108 3.42 -10.83 15.29
C SER A 108 4.50 -11.65 14.59
N GLU A 109 5.24 -12.46 15.36
CA GLU A 109 6.25 -13.37 14.80
C GLU A 109 5.66 -14.28 13.71
N GLN A 110 4.44 -14.79 13.90
CA GLN A 110 3.78 -15.64 12.91
C GLN A 110 3.46 -14.88 11.62
N ASN A 111 2.93 -13.66 11.70
CA ASN A 111 2.66 -12.84 10.52
C ASN A 111 3.94 -12.58 9.72
N LEU A 112 5.05 -12.30 10.40
CA LEU A 112 6.34 -12.08 9.74
C LEU A 112 6.84 -13.34 9.02
N LYS A 113 6.70 -14.52 9.64
CA LYS A 113 7.02 -15.81 9.00
C LYS A 113 6.15 -16.06 7.77
N ASP A 114 4.86 -15.80 7.87
CA ASP A 114 3.92 -16.03 6.76
C ASP A 114 4.18 -15.07 5.59
N ILE A 115 4.45 -13.80 5.88
CA ILE A 115 4.90 -12.80 4.89
C ILE A 115 6.16 -13.28 4.20
N ALA A 116 7.19 -13.66 4.96
CA ALA A 116 8.45 -14.14 4.40
C ALA A 116 8.23 -15.40 3.53
N ALA A 117 7.42 -16.35 3.99
CA ALA A 117 7.11 -17.56 3.24
C ALA A 117 6.40 -17.27 1.92
N PHE A 118 5.38 -16.41 1.93
CA PHE A 118 4.64 -16.05 0.72
C PHE A 118 5.53 -15.33 -0.30
N TYR A 119 6.26 -14.30 0.12
CA TYR A 119 7.09 -13.51 -0.79
C TYR A 119 8.34 -14.23 -1.30
N ARG A 120 8.71 -15.36 -0.70
CA ARG A 120 9.72 -16.28 -1.24
C ARG A 120 9.20 -17.17 -2.39
N THR A 121 7.89 -17.31 -2.57
CA THR A 121 7.31 -18.06 -3.70
C THR A 121 7.48 -17.32 -5.02
N GLU A 122 7.46 -18.03 -6.15
CA GLU A 122 7.52 -17.40 -7.47
C GLU A 122 6.34 -16.45 -7.73
N ALA A 123 5.14 -16.78 -7.23
CA ALA A 123 3.98 -15.89 -7.29
C ALA A 123 4.19 -14.63 -6.44
N GLY A 124 4.71 -14.76 -5.22
CA GLY A 124 5.00 -13.64 -4.33
C GLY A 124 6.07 -12.69 -4.90
N LYS A 125 7.17 -13.23 -5.42
CA LYS A 125 8.20 -12.44 -6.13
C LYS A 125 7.63 -11.72 -7.35
N LYS A 126 6.81 -12.43 -8.16
CA LYS A 126 6.17 -11.82 -9.33
C LYS A 126 5.19 -10.72 -8.92
N LEU A 127 4.48 -10.87 -7.81
CA LEU A 127 3.61 -9.82 -7.29
C LEU A 127 4.41 -8.58 -6.85
N LEU A 128 5.58 -8.74 -6.22
CA LEU A 128 6.45 -7.61 -5.85
C LEU A 128 6.92 -6.85 -7.09
N SER A 129 7.33 -7.56 -8.15
CA SER A 129 7.85 -6.92 -9.36
C SER A 129 6.76 -6.35 -10.27
N GLU A 130 5.67 -7.09 -10.48
CA GLU A 130 4.62 -6.74 -11.44
C GLU A 130 3.46 -5.96 -10.82
N GLY A 131 3.22 -6.09 -9.52
CA GLY A 131 2.09 -5.45 -8.83
C GLY A 131 2.02 -3.93 -9.04
N PRO A 132 3.12 -3.18 -8.91
CA PRO A 132 3.14 -1.75 -9.22
C PRO A 132 2.84 -1.44 -10.70
N ILE A 133 3.28 -2.29 -11.64
CA ILE A 133 3.00 -2.14 -13.07
C ILE A 133 1.51 -2.37 -13.33
N ALA A 134 0.97 -3.49 -12.84
CA ALA A 134 -0.45 -3.83 -12.97
C ALA A 134 -1.34 -2.75 -12.37
N THR A 135 -0.98 -2.19 -11.21
CA THR A 135 -1.70 -1.08 -10.58
C THR A 135 -1.73 0.15 -11.49
N ARG A 136 -0.59 0.53 -12.11
CA ARG A 136 -0.55 1.68 -13.04
C ARG A 136 -1.44 1.45 -14.27
N GLU A 137 -1.38 0.26 -14.87
CA GLU A 137 -2.20 -0.07 -16.03
C GLU A 137 -3.70 -0.10 -15.69
N MET A 138 -4.06 -0.64 -14.52
CA MET A 138 -5.43 -0.59 -14.01
C MET A 138 -5.94 0.84 -13.88
N MET A 139 -5.15 1.74 -13.29
CA MET A 139 -5.54 3.15 -13.12
C MET A 139 -5.74 3.85 -14.47
N LYS A 140 -4.88 3.57 -15.46
CA LYS A 140 -5.04 4.08 -16.83
C LYS A 140 -6.33 3.58 -17.49
N ALA A 141 -6.67 2.29 -17.31
CA ALA A 141 -7.92 1.75 -17.82
C ALA A 141 -9.14 2.39 -17.16
N ALA A 142 -9.08 2.65 -15.84
CA ALA A 142 -10.14 3.35 -15.12
C ALA A 142 -10.36 4.78 -15.63
N GLU A 143 -9.30 5.52 -15.93
CA GLU A 143 -9.39 6.86 -16.50
C GLU A 143 -10.11 6.87 -17.86
N ILE A 144 -9.74 5.95 -18.75
CA ILE A 144 -10.39 5.82 -20.07
C ILE A 144 -11.87 5.48 -19.91
N TRP A 145 -12.19 4.55 -19.01
CA TRP A 145 -13.57 4.17 -18.71
C TRP A 145 -14.38 5.38 -18.19
N GLN A 146 -13.82 6.15 -17.26
CA GLN A 146 -14.47 7.36 -16.72
C GLN A 146 -14.77 8.40 -17.80
N GLN A 147 -13.82 8.64 -18.71
CA GLN A 147 -14.02 9.55 -19.85
C GLN A 147 -15.13 9.05 -20.79
N GLY A 148 -15.19 7.75 -21.03
CA GLY A 148 -16.25 7.11 -21.80
C GLY A 148 -17.63 7.32 -21.17
N VAL A 149 -17.76 7.04 -19.86
CA VAL A 149 -19.00 7.23 -19.11
C VAL A 149 -19.47 8.69 -19.18
N ALA A 150 -18.56 9.66 -19.00
CA ALA A 150 -18.91 11.07 -19.05
C ALA A 150 -19.42 11.50 -20.43
N ARG A 151 -18.76 11.03 -21.51
CA ARG A 151 -19.19 11.28 -22.89
C ARG A 151 -20.58 10.69 -23.16
N ASP A 152 -20.76 9.42 -22.83
CA ASP A 152 -22.00 8.70 -23.14
C ASP A 152 -23.18 9.28 -22.34
N LEU A 153 -22.95 9.67 -21.08
CA LEU A 153 -23.95 10.37 -20.27
C LEU A 153 -24.34 11.73 -20.88
N ALA A 154 -23.35 12.53 -21.28
CA ALA A 154 -23.59 13.84 -21.89
C ALA A 154 -24.39 13.72 -23.20
N GLN A 155 -24.04 12.72 -24.04
CA GLN A 155 -24.77 12.43 -25.27
C GLN A 155 -26.22 12.05 -24.98
N ASN A 156 -26.44 11.06 -24.12
CA ASN A 156 -27.79 10.55 -23.83
C ASN A 156 -28.70 11.62 -23.23
N VAL A 157 -28.16 12.43 -22.30
CA VAL A 157 -28.91 13.55 -21.71
C VAL A 157 -29.21 14.61 -22.78
N GLY A 158 -28.25 14.95 -23.63
CA GLY A 158 -28.44 15.91 -24.72
C GLY A 158 -29.51 15.46 -25.72
N GLU A 159 -29.52 14.17 -26.10
CA GLU A 159 -30.54 13.58 -26.97
C GLU A 159 -31.93 13.66 -26.35
N GLU A 160 -32.06 13.37 -25.07
CA GLU A 160 -33.36 13.40 -24.39
C GLU A 160 -33.90 14.83 -24.25
N LEU A 161 -33.04 15.78 -23.87
CA LEU A 161 -33.42 17.19 -23.82
C LEU A 161 -33.85 17.74 -25.19
N ALA A 162 -33.19 17.31 -26.28
CA ALA A 162 -33.56 17.72 -27.63
C ALA A 162 -34.94 17.18 -28.05
N LYS A 163 -35.27 15.94 -27.68
CA LYS A 163 -36.63 15.38 -27.91
C LYS A 163 -37.68 16.16 -27.13
N ASP A 164 -37.40 16.48 -25.87
CA ASP A 164 -38.32 17.24 -25.02
C ASP A 164 -38.57 18.64 -25.57
N ALA A 165 -37.52 19.34 -26.03
CA ALA A 165 -37.65 20.65 -26.66
C ALA A 165 -38.50 20.59 -27.95
N ALA A 166 -38.23 19.62 -28.83
CA ALA A 166 -38.99 19.44 -30.06
C ALA A 166 -40.47 19.06 -29.82
N ALA A 167 -40.76 18.37 -28.71
CA ALA A 167 -42.13 18.08 -28.30
C ALA A 167 -42.89 19.32 -27.81
N GLN A 168 -42.19 20.30 -27.21
CA GLN A 168 -42.75 21.57 -26.76
C GLN A 168 -42.99 22.57 -27.91
N GLU A 169 -42.23 22.48 -29.00
CA GLU A 169 -42.33 23.38 -30.17
C GLU A 169 -43.43 23.00 -31.17
N LYS A 170 -44.00 21.79 -31.11
CA LYS A 170 -45.15 21.43 -31.97
C LYS A 170 -46.35 22.33 -31.64
N PRO A 171 -46.82 23.18 -32.58
CA PRO A 171 -47.97 24.03 -32.31
C PRO A 171 -49.21 23.18 -32.06
N ALA A 172 -50.13 23.70 -31.25
CA ALA A 172 -51.54 23.30 -31.27
C ALA A 172 -52.15 23.66 -32.66
N GLU A 173 -51.72 22.98 -33.72
CA GLU A 173 -52.35 23.05 -35.03
C GLU A 173 -53.56 22.14 -35.01
N GLY A 174 -54.68 22.69 -34.57
CA GLY A 174 -55.93 21.95 -34.57
C GLY A 174 -57.16 22.67 -34.06
N ASP A 175 -57.17 24.00 -33.92
CA ASP A 175 -58.41 24.74 -33.60
C ASP A 175 -58.38 26.16 -34.19
N GLN A 176 -58.22 26.26 -35.51
CA GLN A 176 -58.51 27.52 -36.23
C GLN A 176 -58.83 27.28 -37.71
N LYS A 177 -59.67 26.28 -38.01
CA LYS A 177 -60.43 26.25 -39.27
C LYS A 177 -61.80 25.62 -39.02
N ALA A 178 -62.80 26.46 -38.76
CA ALA A 178 -64.07 26.48 -39.48
C ALA A 178 -65.14 27.22 -38.67
N GLN A 179 -65.66 28.28 -39.30
CA GLN A 179 -67.00 28.87 -39.18
C GLN A 179 -67.26 29.82 -38.01
#